data_AF-A0A382R179-F1
#
_entry.id   AF-A0A382R179-F1
#
_cell.length_a   1.000
_cell.length_b   1.000
_cell.length_c   1.000
_cell.angle_alpha   90.00
_cell.angle_beta   90.00
_cell.angle_gamma   90.00
#
_symmetry.space_group_name_H-M   'P 1'
#
loop_
_entity.id
_entity.type
_entity.pdbx_description
1 polymer ?
#
loop_
_entity_poly.entity_id
_entity_poly.type
_entity_poly.pdbx_seq_one_letter_code
_entity_poly.pdbx_strand_id
1 'polypeptide(L)'
;MEQMQEQPLHWDNHRTNLNLTFIFALIVAVIGILGQPVLFVLGIGVAIYSWLTNPKQYLIYRDALVIVYGRPRIKSYPFQEISHLETLSLPIGERLRVRMVNGRRIMLLTKDSDTFRAKLDEALDAFHGEQRGIDYAKENELDTAIDTPTENPLDEVPPEENLGESSSENDNVPY
;
A
#
# COMPACT_ATOMS: atom_id res chain seq x y z
N MET A 1 3.49 -22.85 -4.95
CA MET A 1 2.42 -22.04 -5.55
C MET A 1 3.11 -21.03 -6.44
N GLU A 2 3.03 -21.21 -7.75
CA GLU A 2 3.55 -20.25 -8.73
C GLU A 2 2.56 -19.08 -8.78
N GLN A 3 2.89 -17.96 -8.14
CA GLN A 3 2.19 -16.71 -8.40
C GLN A 3 2.40 -16.38 -9.87
N MET A 4 1.32 -16.38 -10.64
CA MET A 4 1.27 -15.87 -12.00
C MET A 4 2.00 -14.52 -11.98
N GLN A 5 3.15 -14.43 -12.66
CA GLN A 5 3.98 -13.22 -12.67
C GLN A 5 3.20 -12.12 -13.40
N GLU A 6 2.39 -11.37 -12.65
CA GLU A 6 1.91 -10.09 -13.12
C GLU A 6 3.13 -9.25 -13.49
N GLN A 7 3.15 -8.74 -14.71
CA GLN A 7 4.24 -7.88 -15.15
C GLN A 7 4.09 -6.54 -14.42
N PRO A 8 5.17 -5.99 -13.82
CA PRO A 8 5.10 -4.69 -13.18
C PRO A 8 4.75 -3.64 -14.24
N LEU A 9 3.81 -2.74 -13.90
CA LEU A 9 3.40 -1.63 -14.76
C LEU A 9 4.58 -0.69 -15.04
N HIS A 10 5.40 -0.48 -14.01
CA HIS A 10 6.63 0.29 -14.11
C HIS A 10 7.64 -0.21 -13.08
N TRP A 11 8.93 -0.09 -13.39
CA TRP A 11 9.99 -0.42 -12.45
C TRP A 11 11.12 0.59 -12.58
N ASP A 12 11.74 0.92 -11.44
CA ASP A 12 12.93 1.74 -11.41
C ASP A 12 13.95 1.19 -10.40
N ASN A 13 15.23 1.48 -10.66
CA ASN A 13 16.32 1.10 -9.79
C ASN A 13 16.50 2.09 -8.65
N HIS A 14 17.20 1.65 -7.61
CA HIS A 14 17.69 2.57 -6.60
C HIS A 14 18.64 3.62 -7.21
N ARG A 15 18.55 4.87 -6.73
CA ARG A 15 19.33 6.02 -7.23
C ARG A 15 20.83 5.71 -7.33
N THR A 16 21.35 4.89 -6.43
CA THR A 16 22.75 4.47 -6.42
C THR A 16 22.83 2.95 -6.46
N ASN A 17 23.43 2.41 -7.51
CA ASN A 17 23.67 0.96 -7.64
C ASN A 17 24.93 0.50 -6.87
N LEU A 18 25.78 1.44 -6.45
CA LEU A 18 27.04 1.19 -5.75
C LEU A 18 26.86 1.27 -4.23
N ASN A 19 26.88 0.13 -3.56
CA ASN A 19 26.90 0.06 -2.11
C ASN A 19 28.36 0.05 -1.61
N LEU A 20 28.91 1.23 -1.30
CA LEU A 20 30.28 1.38 -0.81
C LEU A 20 30.56 0.54 0.44
N THR A 21 29.60 0.44 1.36
CA THR A 21 29.73 -0.39 2.56
C THR A 21 29.89 -1.87 2.21
N PHE A 22 29.13 -2.36 1.21
CA PHE A 22 29.27 -3.72 0.72
C PHE A 22 30.64 -3.96 0.08
N ILE A 23 31.12 -3.04 -0.75
CA ILE A 23 32.43 -3.13 -1.41
C ILE A 23 33.55 -3.12 -0.37
N PHE A 24 33.51 -2.18 0.59
CA PHE A 24 34.50 -2.10 1.66
C PHE A 24 34.51 -3.36 2.51
N ALA A 25 33.33 -3.88 2.86
CA ALA A 25 33.20 -5.12 3.62
C ALA A 25 33.80 -6.33 2.89
N LEU A 26 33.68 -6.40 1.56
CA LEU A 26 34.36 -7.42 0.76
C LEU A 26 35.88 -7.27 0.79
N ILE A 27 36.42 -6.05 0.72
CA ILE A 27 37.87 -5.81 0.84
C ILE A 27 38.37 -6.28 2.21
N VAL A 28 37.67 -5.93 3.29
CA VAL A 28 37.99 -6.38 4.65
C VAL A 28 37.95 -7.91 4.75
N ALA A 29 36.97 -8.55 4.12
CA ALA A 29 36.88 -10.01 4.09
C ALA A 29 38.10 -10.65 3.40
N VAL A 30 38.53 -10.10 2.26
CA VAL A 30 39.73 -10.57 1.53
C VAL A 30 40.99 -10.40 2.36
N ILE A 31 41.16 -9.28 3.05
CA ILE A 31 42.29 -9.06 3.99
C ILE A 31 42.26 -10.12 5.10
N GLY A 32 41.07 -10.47 5.60
CA GLY A 32 40.91 -11.50 6.62
C GLY A 32 41.42 -12.89 6.19
N ILE A 33 41.28 -13.24 4.91
CA ILE A 33 41.81 -14.50 4.34
C ILE A 33 43.34 -14.55 4.43
N LEU A 34 44.02 -13.41 4.33
CA LEU A 34 45.49 -13.31 4.30
C LEU A 34 46.16 -13.47 5.68
N GLY A 35 45.40 -13.69 6.76
CA GLY A 35 45.98 -14.01 8.07
C GLY A 35 45.22 -13.49 9.29
N GLN A 36 44.04 -12.88 9.11
CA GLN A 36 43.23 -12.35 10.20
C GLN A 36 41.78 -12.87 10.11
N PRO A 37 41.50 -14.11 10.59
CA PRO A 37 40.21 -14.77 10.39
C PRO A 37 39.03 -14.00 11.00
N VAL A 38 39.25 -13.21 12.05
CA VAL A 38 38.22 -12.35 12.64
C VAL A 38 37.73 -11.30 11.63
N LEU A 39 38.61 -10.71 10.83
CA LEU A 39 38.23 -9.75 9.79
C LEU A 39 37.44 -10.41 8.66
N PHE A 40 37.73 -11.67 8.35
CA PHE A 40 36.94 -12.43 7.37
C PHE A 40 35.49 -12.56 7.84
N VAL A 41 35.28 -13.01 9.08
CA VAL A 41 33.93 -13.17 9.65
C VAL A 41 33.20 -11.82 9.71
N LEU A 42 33.89 -10.77 10.15
CA LEU A 42 33.31 -9.44 10.25
C LEU A 42 32.94 -8.86 8.87
N GLY A 43 33.85 -8.97 7.89
CA GLY A 43 33.65 -8.50 6.52
C GLY A 43 32.48 -9.21 5.85
N ILE A 44 32.41 -10.54 5.94
CA ILE A 44 31.28 -11.31 5.40
C ILE A 44 29.97 -10.94 6.10
N GLY A 45 29.97 -10.81 7.44
CA GLY A 45 28.79 -10.43 8.20
C GLY A 45 28.22 -9.08 7.77
N VAL A 46 29.08 -8.06 7.63
CA VAL A 46 28.68 -6.73 7.17
C VAL A 46 28.24 -6.75 5.71
N ALA A 47 28.91 -7.50 4.84
CA ALA A 47 28.52 -7.63 3.44
C ALA A 47 27.10 -8.24 3.29
N ILE A 48 26.81 -9.33 4.00
CA ILE A 48 25.48 -9.96 4.00
C ILE A 48 24.43 -9.00 4.56
N TYR A 49 24.70 -8.36 5.70
CA TYR A 49 23.79 -7.40 6.31
C TYR A 49 23.48 -6.24 5.37
N SER A 50 24.51 -5.65 4.77
CA SER A 50 24.36 -4.57 3.80
C SER A 50 23.56 -5.01 2.58
N TRP A 51 23.82 -6.21 2.06
CA TRP A 51 23.06 -6.75 0.92
C TRP A 51 21.57 -6.95 1.23
N LEU A 52 21.24 -7.45 2.43
CA LEU A 52 19.86 -7.76 2.84
C LEU A 52 19.04 -6.50 3.22
N THR A 53 19.70 -5.42 3.63
CA THR A 53 19.03 -4.24 4.18
C THR A 53 18.87 -3.10 3.18
N ASN A 54 19.67 -3.08 2.11
CA ASN A 54 19.62 -2.01 1.13
C ASN A 54 18.58 -2.31 0.03
N PRO A 55 17.70 -1.35 -0.31
CA PRO A 55 16.78 -1.48 -1.42
C PRO A 55 17.54 -1.46 -2.74
N LYS A 56 17.09 -2.26 -3.71
CA LYS A 56 17.73 -2.39 -5.03
C LYS A 56 16.84 -1.90 -6.15
N GLN A 57 15.57 -2.26 -6.09
CA GLN A 57 14.60 -1.99 -7.15
C GLN A 57 13.24 -1.70 -6.53
N TYR A 58 12.49 -0.86 -7.21
CA TYR A 58 11.13 -0.49 -6.92
C TYR A 58 10.26 -0.90 -8.10
N LEU A 59 9.16 -1.60 -7.83
CA LEU A 59 8.24 -2.10 -8.83
C LEU A 59 6.84 -1.62 -8.48
N ILE A 60 6.15 -1.07 -9.47
CA ILE A 60 4.77 -0.62 -9.37
C ILE A 60 3.92 -1.68 -10.04
N TYR A 61 3.02 -2.29 -9.27
CA TYR A 61 1.97 -3.19 -9.74
C TYR A 61 0.65 -2.44 -9.83
N ARG A 62 -0.40 -3.13 -10.28
CA ARG A 62 -1.75 -2.55 -10.39
C ARG A 62 -2.37 -2.24 -9.03
N ASP A 63 -2.05 -3.03 -8.02
CA ASP A 63 -2.65 -3.02 -6.70
C ASP A 63 -1.65 -2.76 -5.57
N ALA A 64 -0.34 -2.75 -5.86
CA ALA A 64 0.69 -2.65 -4.83
C ALA A 64 2.00 -2.02 -5.33
N LEU A 65 2.70 -1.39 -4.40
CA LEU A 65 4.09 -0.98 -4.56
C LEU A 65 4.98 -2.07 -3.95
N VAL A 66 5.88 -2.64 -4.75
CA VAL A 66 6.84 -3.65 -4.29
C VAL A 66 8.24 -3.08 -4.24
N ILE A 67 8.91 -3.28 -3.11
CA ILE A 67 10.31 -2.92 -2.89
C ILE A 67 11.13 -4.20 -2.78
N VAL A 68 12.09 -4.36 -3.69
CA VAL A 68 13.01 -5.49 -3.72
C VAL A 68 14.32 -5.09 -3.03
N TYR A 69 14.69 -5.86 -2.02
CA TYR A 69 15.99 -5.76 -1.34
C TYR A 69 16.92 -6.88 -1.84
N GLY A 70 18.00 -7.19 -1.11
CA GLY A 70 18.75 -8.44 -1.35
C GLY A 70 17.86 -9.68 -1.19
N ARG A 71 17.94 -10.62 -2.14
CA ARG A 71 17.18 -11.88 -2.06
C ARG A 71 17.51 -12.62 -0.75
N PRO A 72 16.51 -13.18 -0.04
CA PRO A 72 15.11 -13.37 -0.44
C PRO A 72 14.15 -12.24 -0.03
N ARG A 73 14.64 -11.12 0.51
CA ARG A 73 13.78 -10.08 1.11
C ARG A 73 13.08 -9.23 0.04
N ILE A 74 11.76 -9.40 -0.05
CA ILE A 74 10.86 -8.61 -0.90
C ILE A 74 9.73 -8.10 0.00
N LYS A 75 9.33 -6.83 -0.15
CA LYS A 75 8.22 -6.24 0.61
C LYS A 75 7.21 -5.65 -0.35
N SER A 76 5.96 -6.12 -0.27
CA SER A 76 4.82 -5.54 -0.96
C SER A 76 4.09 -4.58 -0.03
N TYR A 77 3.65 -3.45 -0.57
CA TYR A 77 2.83 -2.43 0.09
C TYR A 77 1.57 -2.23 -0.75
N PRO A 78 0.44 -2.85 -0.36
CA PRO A 78 -0.82 -2.72 -1.06
C PRO A 78 -1.29 -1.26 -1.10
N PHE A 79 -1.90 -0.84 -2.21
CA PHE A 79 -2.38 0.54 -2.40
C PHE A 79 -3.47 0.95 -1.43
N GLN A 80 -4.28 0.00 -0.94
CA GLN A 80 -5.26 0.23 0.12
C GLN A 80 -4.60 0.72 1.43
N GLU A 81 -3.33 0.38 1.65
CA GLU A 81 -2.57 0.81 2.82
C GLU A 81 -1.81 2.13 2.59
N ILE A 82 -1.80 2.67 1.37
CA ILE A 82 -1.13 3.93 1.03
C ILE A 82 -2.12 5.07 1.20
N SER A 83 -1.79 6.04 2.05
CA SER A 83 -2.66 7.21 2.25
C SER A 83 -2.39 8.28 1.19
N HIS A 84 -1.12 8.62 0.98
CA HIS A 84 -0.71 9.64 0.03
C HIS A 84 0.79 9.61 -0.25
N LEU A 85 1.17 10.22 -1.36
CA LEU A 85 2.56 10.47 -1.72
C LEU A 85 2.96 11.89 -1.30
N GLU A 86 4.06 12.00 -0.56
CA GLU A 86 4.70 13.27 -0.20
C GLU A 86 6.00 13.41 -1.01
N THR A 87 6.15 14.51 -1.75
CA THR A 87 7.46 14.89 -2.29
C THR A 87 8.23 15.63 -1.22
N LEU A 88 9.33 15.06 -0.75
CA LEU A 88 10.22 15.70 0.21
C LEU A 88 11.40 16.30 -0.54
N SER A 89 11.42 17.63 -0.68
CA SER A 89 12.57 18.35 -1.20
C SER A 89 13.64 18.48 -0.11
N LEU A 90 14.76 17.76 -0.26
CA LEU A 90 15.95 17.97 0.56
C LEU A 90 17.00 18.75 -0.23
N PRO A 91 17.92 19.45 0.44
CA PRO A 91 19.07 20.09 -0.22
C PRO A 91 20.00 19.13 -0.99
N ILE A 92 19.79 17.81 -0.84
CA ILE A 92 20.55 16.72 -1.49
C ILE A 92 19.74 16.07 -2.64
N GLY A 93 18.60 16.67 -2.98
CA GLY A 93 17.67 16.24 -4.04
C GLY A 93 16.29 15.87 -3.49
N GLU A 94 15.35 15.69 -4.42
CA GLU A 94 14.00 15.28 -4.11
C GLU A 94 13.95 13.80 -3.71
N ARG A 95 13.09 13.49 -2.74
CA ARG A 95 12.82 12.13 -2.28
C ARG A 95 11.32 11.90 -2.26
N LEU A 96 10.89 10.79 -2.83
CA LEU A 96 9.50 10.37 -2.76
C LEU A 96 9.27 9.69 -1.41
N ARG A 97 8.27 10.15 -0.66
CA ARG A 97 7.87 9.54 0.61
C ARG A 97 6.45 9.04 0.48
N VAL A 98 6.29 7.73 0.61
CA VAL A 98 4.98 7.08 0.70
C VAL A 98 4.55 7.14 2.16
N ARG A 99 3.41 7.77 2.44
CA ARG A 99 2.78 7.68 3.74
C ARG A 99 1.74 6.58 3.72
N MET A 100 1.82 5.72 4.71
CA MET A 100 0.89 4.62 4.90
C MET A 100 -0.26 5.06 5.82
N VAL A 101 -1.42 4.42 5.67
CA VAL A 101 -2.61 4.66 6.52
C VAL A 101 -2.32 4.40 8.01
N ASN A 102 -1.41 3.47 8.32
CA ASN A 102 -0.96 3.18 9.68
C ASN A 102 0.03 4.22 10.25
N GLY A 103 0.30 5.31 9.53
CA GLY A 103 1.23 6.37 9.92
C GLY A 103 2.70 6.09 9.62
N ARG A 104 3.07 4.88 9.18
CA ARG A 104 4.43 4.57 8.72
C ARG A 104 4.76 5.39 7.48
N ARG A 105 6.02 5.81 7.38
CA ARG A 105 6.54 6.55 6.22
C ARG A 105 7.65 5.75 5.57
N ILE A 106 7.57 5.55 4.26
CA ILE A 106 8.57 4.83 3.48
C ILE A 106 9.21 5.83 2.53
N MET A 107 10.54 5.92 2.55
CA MET A 107 11.27 6.81 1.66
C MET A 107 11.81 6.01 0.48
N LEU A 108 11.43 6.42 -0.72
CA LEU A 108 11.84 5.85 -1.99
C LEU A 108 12.93 6.75 -2.60
N LEU A 109 14.04 6.14 -2.98
CA LEU A 109 15.15 6.81 -3.65
C LEU A 109 15.32 6.13 -5.01
N THR A 110 14.45 6.48 -5.93
CA THR A 110 14.47 5.99 -7.31
C THR A 110 15.48 6.81 -8.13
N LYS A 111 15.92 6.26 -9.26
CA LYS A 111 16.86 6.95 -10.16
C LYS A 111 16.17 8.12 -10.85
N ASP A 112 14.93 7.92 -11.28
CA ASP A 112 14.05 8.93 -11.84
C ASP A 112 12.84 9.11 -10.91
N SER A 113 12.97 10.06 -9.97
CA SER A 113 11.93 10.30 -8.95
C SER A 113 10.66 10.88 -9.53
N ASP A 114 10.77 11.69 -10.60
CA ASP A 114 9.63 12.36 -11.21
C ASP A 114 8.77 11.39 -12.02
N THR A 115 9.40 10.62 -12.91
CA THR A 115 8.70 9.62 -13.72
C THR A 115 8.10 8.53 -12.83
N PHE A 116 8.86 8.05 -11.83
CA PHE A 116 8.36 7.04 -10.90
C PHE A 116 7.17 7.55 -10.08
N ARG A 117 7.22 8.80 -9.60
CA ARG A 117 6.10 9.42 -8.89
C ARG A 117 4.86 9.51 -9.77
N ALA A 118 5.00 10.06 -10.97
CA ALA A 118 3.88 10.20 -11.90
C ALA A 118 3.22 8.84 -12.20
N LYS A 119 4.02 7.80 -12.41
CA LYS A 119 3.52 6.44 -12.64
C LYS A 119 2.88 5.81 -11.40
N LEU A 120 3.38 6.12 -10.20
CA LEU A 120 2.79 5.63 -8.95
C LEU A 120 1.47 6.34 -8.65
N ASP A 121 1.39 7.65 -8.88
CA ASP A 121 0.15 8.43 -8.76
C ASP A 121 -0.90 7.93 -9.75
N GLU A 122 -0.53 7.71 -11.03
CA GLU A 122 -1.42 7.15 -12.05
C GLU A 122 -1.96 5.77 -11.63
N ALA A 123 -1.10 4.90 -11.10
CA ALA A 123 -1.50 3.57 -10.64
C ALA A 123 -2.44 3.63 -9.41
N LEU A 124 -2.18 4.54 -8.46
CA LEU A 124 -3.04 4.76 -7.30
C LEU A 124 -4.42 5.29 -7.69
N ASP A 125 -4.49 6.24 -8.63
CA ASP A 125 -5.75 6.80 -9.10
C ASP A 125 -6.58 5.75 -9.87
N ALA A 126 -5.92 4.98 -10.75
CA ALA A 126 -6.55 3.87 -11.46
C ALA A 126 -7.13 2.81 -10.50
N PHE A 127 -6.38 2.48 -9.44
CA PHE A 127 -6.81 1.52 -8.42
C PHE A 127 -8.05 2.01 -7.66
N HIS A 128 -8.08 3.27 -7.21
CA HIS A 128 -9.25 3.85 -6.55
C HIS A 128 -10.45 3.99 -7.49
N GLY A 129 -10.22 4.28 -8.79
CA GLY A 129 -11.26 4.31 -9.80
C GLY A 129 -11.91 2.95 -10.05
N GLU A 130 -11.10 1.89 -10.12
CA GLU A 130 -11.59 0.51 -10.26
C GLU A 130 -12.40 0.05 -9.04
N GLN A 131 -11.93 0.36 -7.83
CA GLN A 131 -12.65 0.05 -6.58
C GLN A 131 -14.07 0.66 -6.58
N ARG A 132 -14.20 1.94 -6.99
CA ARG A 132 -15.50 2.60 -7.11
C ARG A 132 -16.39 1.93 -8.16
N GLY A 133 -15.84 1.55 -9.30
CA GLY A 133 -16.59 0.86 -10.36
C GLY A 133 -17.16 -0.50 -9.92
N ILE A 134 -16.41 -1.23 -9.09
CA ILE A 134 -16.85 -2.51 -8.53
C ILE A 134 -17.99 -2.31 -7.53
N ASP A 135 -17.91 -1.29 -6.68
CA ASP A 135 -18.94 -0.99 -5.69
C ASP A 135 -20.28 -0.63 -6.37
N TYR A 136 -20.27 0.18 -7.44
CA TYR A 136 -21.47 0.48 -8.23
C TYR A 136 -22.04 -0.73 -8.97
N ALA A 137 -21.19 -1.61 -9.51
CA ALA A 137 -21.66 -2.82 -10.18
C ALA A 137 -22.35 -3.78 -9.19
N LYS A 138 -21.83 -3.87 -7.97
CA LYS A 138 -22.38 -4.71 -6.90
C LYS A 138 -23.69 -4.18 -6.33
N GLU A 139 -23.84 -2.86 -6.23
CA GLU A 139 -25.10 -2.21 -5.84
C GLU A 139 -26.20 -2.48 -6.89
N ASN A 140 -25.87 -2.38 -8.18
CA ASN A 140 -26.80 -2.70 -9.27
C ASN A 140 -27.17 -4.20 -9.33
N GLU A 141 -26.27 -5.12 -9.02
CA GLU A 141 -26.59 -6.56 -8.92
C GLU A 141 -27.48 -6.88 -7.71
N LEU A 142 -27.35 -6.15 -6.59
CA LEU A 142 -28.21 -6.33 -5.42
C LEU A 142 -29.64 -5.84 -5.68
N ASP A 143 -29.80 -4.74 -6.43
CA ASP A 143 -31.10 -4.23 -6.86
C ASP A 143 -31.79 -5.11 -7.92
N THR A 144 -31.04 -5.93 -8.67
CA THR A 144 -31.62 -6.85 -9.68
C THR A 144 -32.08 -8.18 -9.08
N ALA A 145 -31.81 -8.45 -7.79
CA ALA A 145 -32.21 -9.69 -7.11
C ALA A 145 -33.61 -9.63 -6.45
N ILE A 146 -34.29 -8.47 -6.49
CA ILE A 146 -35.67 -8.30 -5.99
C ILE A 146 -36.63 -8.11 -7.16
N ASP A 147 -36.74 -9.10 -8.05
CA ASP A 147 -37.86 -9.15 -8.98
C ASP A 147 -38.23 -10.62 -9.28
N THR A 148 -38.95 -11.23 -8.32
CA THR A 148 -39.83 -12.35 -8.62
C THR A 148 -41.24 -11.91 -8.24
N PRO A 149 -42.18 -11.75 -9.19
CA PRO A 149 -43.52 -11.27 -8.89
C PRO A 149 -44.31 -12.41 -8.23
N THR A 150 -44.58 -12.29 -6.93
CA THR A 150 -45.62 -13.08 -6.27
C THR A 150 -46.87 -12.20 -6.21
N GLU A 151 -47.93 -12.68 -6.87
CA GLU A 151 -49.22 -12.04 -7.01
C GLU A 151 -49.82 -11.59 -5.66
N ASN A 152 -50.27 -10.33 -5.60
CA ASN A 152 -51.32 -9.94 -4.67
C ASN A 152 -52.68 -10.41 -5.22
N PRO A 153 -53.62 -10.78 -4.34
CA PRO A 153 -54.77 -9.89 -4.23
C PRO A 153 -55.10 -9.49 -2.79
N LEU A 154 -55.40 -8.20 -2.70
CA LEU A 154 -56.09 -7.43 -1.67
C LEU A 154 -57.16 -8.21 -0.87
N ASP A 155 -57.12 -8.09 0.45
CA ASP A 155 -58.31 -7.97 1.28
C ASP A 155 -58.04 -6.93 2.39
N GLU A 156 -58.72 -5.79 2.28
CA GLU A 156 -58.87 -4.78 3.32
C GLU A 156 -59.64 -5.37 4.51
N VAL A 157 -59.19 -5.08 5.74
CA VAL A 157 -59.93 -4.39 6.82
C VAL A 157 -59.06 -4.42 8.09
N PRO A 158 -58.78 -3.27 8.73
CA PRO A 158 -58.66 -3.21 10.19
C PRO A 158 -59.84 -2.40 10.78
N PRO A 159 -60.47 -2.86 11.88
CA PRO A 159 -61.60 -2.15 12.46
C PRO A 159 -61.16 -0.87 13.17
N GLU A 160 -61.99 0.15 13.02
CA GLU A 160 -61.88 1.46 13.64
C GLU A 160 -62.07 1.46 15.17
N GLU A 161 -61.33 2.39 15.80
CA GLU A 161 -61.75 3.28 16.90
C GLU A 161 -62.03 2.68 18.29
N ASN A 162 -61.23 3.09 19.29
CA ASN A 162 -61.73 3.62 20.57
C ASN A 162 -60.61 4.23 21.46
N LEU A 163 -60.73 5.55 21.68
CA LEU A 163 -60.60 6.33 22.92
C LEU A 163 -59.42 6.14 23.92
N GLY A 164 -58.86 7.29 24.33
CA GLY A 164 -58.30 7.51 25.69
C GLY A 164 -56.89 8.11 25.69
N GLU A 165 -56.72 9.41 25.51
CA GLU A 165 -56.53 10.43 26.57
C GLU A 165 -55.09 10.63 27.10
N SER A 166 -54.62 11.89 26.96
CA SER A 166 -53.71 12.64 27.87
C SER A 166 -52.25 12.16 27.97
N SER A 167 -51.20 12.98 28.06
CA SER A 167 -51.05 14.37 28.47
C SER A 167 -49.66 14.89 28.04
N SER A 168 -49.51 16.21 28.03
CA SER A 168 -48.37 17.03 27.61
C SER A 168 -47.00 16.66 28.21
N GLU A 169 -45.99 16.48 27.35
CA GLU A 169 -44.57 16.44 27.71
C GLU A 169 -44.06 17.88 27.93
N ASN A 170 -43.63 18.18 29.15
CA ASN A 170 -43.18 19.51 29.57
C ASN A 170 -41.64 19.59 29.45
N ASP A 171 -41.16 20.12 28.33
CA ASP A 171 -39.77 20.52 28.14
C ASP A 171 -39.56 21.94 28.69
N ASN A 172 -38.81 22.08 29.79
CA ASN A 172 -37.92 23.23 30.06
C ASN A 172 -37.33 23.19 31.48
N VAL A 173 -36.00 23.01 31.58
CA VAL A 173 -35.16 23.78 32.52
C VAL A 173 -33.70 23.76 32.08
N PRO A 174 -33.10 24.92 31.74
CA PRO A 174 -31.67 25.14 31.85
C PRO A 174 -31.36 25.92 33.15
N TYR A 175 -30.25 25.57 33.81
CA TYR A 175 -29.16 26.45 34.28
C TYR A 175 -28.11 25.64 35.04
#